data_AF-M3YGI0-F1
#
_entry.id   AF-M3YGI0-F1
#
_cell.length_a   1.000
_cell.length_b   1.000
_cell.length_c   1.000
_cell.angle_alpha   90.00
_cell.angle_beta   90.00
_cell.angle_gamma   90.00
#
_symmetry.space_group_name_H-M   'P 1'
#
loop_
_entity.id
_entity.type
_entity.pdbx_description
1 polymer ?
#
loop_
_entity_poly.entity_id
_entity_poly.type
_entity_poly.pdbx_seq_one_letter_code
_entity_poly.pdbx_strand_id
1 'polypeptide(L)' 'MELPKGLQGVGPGSNDETLLSAVASALHTSSAPITGQVSSAAVEKNPAVWLNTSQPLCKAFIVTDEDIR' A
#
# COMPACT_ATOMS: atom_id res chain seq x y z
N MET A 1 -5.48 2.51 15.53
CA MET A 1 -4.40 3.45 15.16
C MET A 1 -4.86 4.21 13.95
N GLU A 2 -4.53 5.50 13.80
CA GLU A 2 -4.84 6.23 12.56
C GLU A 2 -3.60 6.28 11.67
N LEU A 3 -3.74 5.86 10.41
CA LEU A 3 -2.68 5.98 9.41
C LEU A 3 -2.71 7.33 8.68
N PRO A 4 -1.58 7.76 8.08
CA PRO A 4 -1.55 8.93 7.22
C PRO A 4 -2.58 8.80 6.08
N LYS A 5 -3.26 9.91 5.73
CA LYS A 5 -4.34 9.92 4.73
C LYS A 5 -3.92 9.37 3.36
N GLY A 6 -2.64 9.49 3.00
CA GLY A 6 -2.07 8.98 1.76
C GLY A 6 -1.86 7.47 1.76
N LEU A 7 -1.76 6.83 2.94
CA LEU A 7 -1.54 5.39 3.06
C LEU A 7 -2.88 4.67 3.18
N GLN A 8 -3.34 4.12 2.06
CA GLN A 8 -4.65 3.46 1.96
C GLN A 8 -4.49 2.03 1.44
N GLY A 9 -5.23 1.09 2.02
CA GLY A 9 -5.24 -0.30 1.59
C GLY A 9 -5.96 -0.49 0.25
N VAL A 10 -5.69 -1.61 -0.39
CA VAL A 10 -6.31 -2.04 -1.65
C VAL A 10 -6.88 -3.43 -1.48
N GLY A 11 -8.11 -3.63 -1.95
CA GLY A 11 -8.79 -4.91 -1.92
C GLY A 11 -9.66 -5.14 -0.67
N PRO A 12 -10.48 -6.21 -0.69
CA PRO A 12 -11.46 -6.48 0.35
C PRO A 12 -10.79 -6.79 1.69
N GLY A 13 -11.34 -6.23 2.78
CA GLY A 13 -10.87 -6.51 4.14
C GLY A 13 -9.59 -5.78 4.54
N SER A 14 -9.06 -4.86 3.71
CA SER A 14 -7.92 -4.04 4.12
C SER A 14 -8.30 -3.15 5.31
N ASN A 15 -7.47 -3.16 6.34
CA ASN A 15 -7.59 -2.26 7.49
C ASN A 15 -6.21 -1.73 7.87
N ASP A 16 -6.17 -0.73 8.74
CA ASP A 16 -4.95 0.00 9.08
C ASP A 16 -3.87 -0.92 9.69
N GLU A 17 -4.24 -1.87 10.53
CA GLU A 17 -3.29 -2.78 11.18
C GLU A 17 -2.64 -3.75 10.19
N THR A 18 -3.44 -4.34 9.31
CA THR A 18 -2.96 -5.26 8.26
C THR A 18 -2.09 -4.54 7.24
N LEU A 19 -2.46 -3.31 6.88
CA LEU A 19 -1.69 -2.46 5.98
C LEU A 19 -0.33 -2.11 6.57
N LEU A 20 -0.31 -1.62 7.82
CA LEU A 20 0.94 -1.28 8.50
C LEU A 20 1.86 -2.50 8.62
N SER A 21 1.29 -3.65 9.00
CA SER A 21 2.03 -4.92 9.13
C SER A 21 2.64 -5.35 7.79
N ALA A 22 1.91 -5.20 6.69
CA ALA A 22 2.39 -5.53 5.35
C ALA A 22 3.54 -4.61 4.90
N VAL A 23 3.42 -3.30 5.14
CA VAL A 23 4.48 -2.33 4.82
C VAL A 23 5.74 -2.60 5.66
N ALA A 24 5.58 -2.81 6.97
CA ALA A 24 6.71 -3.13 7.85
C ALA A 24 7.41 -4.43 7.43
N SER A 25 6.65 -5.47 7.08
CA SER A 25 7.21 -6.75 6.61
C SER A 25 7.97 -6.58 5.30
N ALA A 26 7.43 -5.79 4.36
CA ALA A 26 8.10 -5.52 3.09
C ALA A 26 9.41 -4.76 3.29
N LEU A 27 9.43 -3.72 4.14
CA LEU A 27 10.64 -2.98 4.49
C LEU A 27 11.68 -3.83 5.23
N HIS A 28 11.22 -4.79 6.04
CA HIS A 28 12.12 -5.69 6.77
C HIS A 28 12.76 -6.75 5.86
N THR A 29 12.01 -7.26 4.88
CA THR A 29 12.43 -8.38 4.03
C THR A 29 13.05 -7.97 2.70
N SER A 30 12.89 -6.71 2.30
CA SER A 30 13.35 -6.19 1.01
C SER A 30 14.01 -4.83 1.16
N SER A 31 15.08 -4.60 0.38
CA SER A 31 15.68 -3.26 0.21
C SER A 31 15.10 -2.51 -1.01
N ALA A 32 14.12 -3.09 -1.70
CA ALA A 32 13.46 -2.43 -2.82
C ALA A 32 12.53 -1.30 -2.34
N PRO A 33 12.33 -0.25 -3.15
CA PRO A 33 11.40 0.82 -2.81
C PRO A 33 9.96 0.31 -2.60
N ILE A 34 9.25 0.91 -1.66
CA ILE A 34 7.81 0.72 -1.48
C ILE A 34 7.08 1.84 -2.23
N THR A 35 6.43 1.47 -3.33
CA THR A 35 5.67 2.36 -4.22
C THR A 35 4.18 2.09 -4.18
N GLY A 36 3.74 0.93 -3.70
CA GLY A 36 2.34 0.49 -3.72
C GLY A 36 1.84 0.00 -5.09
N GLN A 37 0.53 -0.19 -5.20
CA GLN A 37 -0.15 -0.74 -6.38
C GLN A 37 -0.51 0.34 -7.40
N VAL A 38 0.16 0.32 -8.55
CA VAL A 38 -0.11 1.24 -9.68
C VAL A 38 -1.52 1.04 -10.24
N SER A 39 -2.02 -0.19 -10.24
CA SER A 39 -3.36 -0.57 -10.74
C SER A 39 -4.44 -0.55 -9.66
N SER A 40 -4.22 0.14 -8.53
CA SER A 40 -5.16 0.19 -7.41
C SER A 40 -6.59 0.61 -7.78
N ALA A 41 -6.74 1.60 -8.67
CA ALA A 41 -8.07 2.02 -9.16
C ALA A 41 -8.76 0.97 -10.06
N ALA A 42 -7.98 0.09 -10.68
CA ALA A 42 -8.52 -0.97 -11.53
C ALA A 42 -9.03 -2.16 -10.70
N VAL A 43 -8.45 -2.43 -9.52
CA VAL A 43 -8.91 -3.49 -8.60
C VAL A 43 -10.36 -3.28 -8.20
N GLU A 44 -10.74 -2.04 -7.91
CA GLU A 44 -12.11 -1.68 -7.51
C GLU A 44 -13.14 -1.96 -8.62
N LYS A 45 -12.71 -1.94 -9.89
CA LYS A 45 -13.58 -2.16 -11.05
C LYS A 45 -13.52 -3.59 -11.57
N ASN A 46 -12.41 -4.27 -11.37
CA ASN A 46 -12.18 -5.63 -11.83
C ASN A 46 -11.28 -6.38 -10.84
N PRO A 47 -11.83 -7.27 -10.00
CA PRO A 47 -11.05 -8.01 -9.02
C PRO A 47 -10.07 -9.02 -9.65
N ALA A 48 -10.20 -9.32 -10.96
CA ALA A 48 -9.25 -10.16 -11.69
C ALA A 48 -8.07 -9.39 -12.28
N VAL A 49 -7.96 -8.08 -12.03
CA VAL A 49 -6.83 -7.30 -12.50
C VAL A 49 -5.54 -7.79 -11.83
N TRP A 50 -4.45 -7.78 -12.59
CA TRP A 50 -3.15 -8.13 -12.07
C TRP A 50 -2.72 -7.15 -10.96
N LEU A 51 -2.18 -7.71 -9.88
CA LEU A 51 -1.60 -6.99 -8.75
C LEU A 51 -0.11 -7.29 -8.68
N ASN A 52 0.68 -6.28 -8.30
CA ASN A 52 2.11 -6.44 -8.13
C ASN A 52 2.38 -7.13 -6.78
N THR A 53 2.78 -8.40 -6.83
CA THR A 53 3.07 -9.20 -5.63
C THR A 53 4.37 -8.82 -4.93
N SER A 54 5.22 -8.01 -5.56
CA SER A 54 6.43 -7.45 -4.95
C SER A 54 6.18 -6.17 -4.17
N GLN A 55 4.93 -5.67 -4.15
CA GLN A 55 4.53 -4.47 -3.43
C GLN A 55 3.41 -4.78 -2.44
N PRO A 56 3.32 -4.09 -1.30
CA PRO A 56 2.19 -4.21 -0.39
C PRO A 56 0.86 -3.89 -1.10
N LEU A 57 -0.24 -4.45 -0.59
CA LEU A 57 -1.59 -4.18 -1.09
C LEU A 57 -2.10 -2.81 -0.60
N CYS A 58 -1.42 -1.75 -1.04
CA CYS A 58 -1.77 -0.37 -0.76
C CYS A 58 -1.83 0.44 -2.05
N LYS A 59 -2.56 1.56 -2.04
CA LYS A 59 -2.55 2.50 -3.16
C LYS A 59 -1.16 3.07 -3.32
N ALA A 60 -0.79 3.40 -4.55
CA ALA A 60 0.46 4.11 -4.76
C ALA A 60 0.44 5.44 -4.00
N PHE A 61 1.53 5.72 -3.28
CA PHE A 61 1.67 6.91 -2.44
C PHE A 61 3.09 7.47 -2.57
N ILE A 62 3.24 8.74 -2.21
CA ILE A 62 4.52 9.42 -2.15
C ILE A 62 4.63 10.08 -0.79
N VAL A 63 5.79 9.95 -0.16
CA VAL A 63 6.11 10.65 1.08
C VAL A 63 6.74 11.99 0.71
N THR A 64 6.15 13.07 1.18
CA THR A 64 6.60 14.44 0.95
C THR A 64 7.17 15.04 2.23
N ASP A 65 7.78 16.23 2.15
CA ASP A 65 8.28 16.96 3.32
C ASP A 65 7.19 17.34 4.34
N GLU A 66 5.92 17.30 3.95
CA GLU A 66 4.78 17.54 4.85
C GLU A 66 4.43 16.30 5.69
N ASP A 67 4.73 15.11 5.18
CA ASP A 67 4.43 13.83 5.85
C ASP A 67 5.47 13.46 6.92
N ILE A 68 6.64 14.09 6.89
CA ILE A 68 7.78 13.85 7.79
C ILE A 68 7.98 14.94 8.84
N ARG A 69 7.18 16.01 8.81
CA ARG A 69 7.36 17.21 9.64
C ARG A 69 6.54 17.21 10.92
#